data_AF-A0A8B7E7L3-F1
#
_entry.id   AF-A0A8B7E7L3-F1
#
_cell.length_a   1.000
_cell.length_b   1.000
_cell.length_c   1.000
_cell.angle_alpha   90.00
_cell.angle_beta   90.00
_cell.angle_gamma   90.00
#
_symmetry.space_group_name_H-M   'P 1'
#
loop_
_entity.id
_entity.type
_entity.pdbx_description
1 polymer ?
#
loop_
_entity_poly.entity_id
_entity_poly.type
_entity_poly.pdbx_seq_one_letter_code
_entity_poly.pdbx_strand_id
1 'polypeptide(L)'
;DQFINPEQFIIGNAWKGPIIGFWFSFVTMTTIGYGDLTPRSFIAKLITIIWFIIGLALNSIIIGFIVTNITSITLPPDFIMYDTEVAALQNSFEYKAAIRRNAKLERNYSDINTMLVDLQANKVKMVYIDIYSLLDYNKLFEKMQLKLAFIDSTNTGYGIVLSGSTTALLSDFKSFINDKCATIMKFAQTLQTRLPIVMHKH
;
A
#
# COMPACT_ATOMS: atom_id res chain seq x y z
N ASP A 1 -22.71 -45.07 2.68
CA ASP A 1 -22.48 -45.37 1.25
C ASP A 1 -21.65 -46.62 0.99
N GLN A 2 -20.75 -47.01 1.92
CA GLN A 2 -19.93 -48.24 1.81
C GLN A 2 -20.72 -49.53 1.49
N PHE A 3 -21.98 -49.65 1.97
CA PHE A 3 -22.84 -50.80 1.67
C PHE A 3 -23.63 -50.71 0.35
N ILE A 4 -23.77 -49.51 -0.23
CA ILE A 4 -24.60 -49.24 -1.42
C ILE A 4 -23.73 -49.00 -2.67
N ASN A 5 -22.48 -48.57 -2.48
CA ASN A 5 -21.49 -48.35 -3.54
C ASN A 5 -20.11 -48.89 -3.13
N PRO A 6 -19.94 -50.22 -2.99
CA PRO A 6 -18.70 -50.84 -2.51
C PRO A 6 -17.54 -50.77 -3.52
N GLU A 7 -17.82 -50.49 -4.80
CA GLU A 7 -16.79 -50.33 -5.84
C GLU A 7 -15.96 -49.06 -5.64
N GLN A 8 -16.61 -47.97 -5.19
CA GLN A 8 -15.97 -46.67 -4.97
C GLN A 8 -15.65 -46.43 -3.49
N PHE A 9 -16.56 -46.83 -2.59
CA PHE A 9 -16.36 -46.75 -1.15
C PHE A 9 -16.04 -48.13 -0.58
N ILE A 10 -14.81 -48.58 -0.83
CA ILE A 10 -14.35 -49.94 -0.52
C ILE A 10 -14.47 -50.26 0.97
N ILE A 11 -15.06 -51.40 1.28
CA ILE A 11 -15.01 -52.03 2.61
C ILE A 11 -13.71 -52.86 2.66
N GLY A 12 -12.75 -52.41 3.46
CA GLY A 12 -11.48 -53.10 3.72
C GLY A 12 -10.95 -52.72 5.10
N ASN A 13 -9.68 -53.02 5.42
CA ASN A 13 -9.01 -52.66 6.69
C ASN A 13 -9.54 -51.33 7.25
N ALA A 14 -9.81 -51.25 8.56
CA ALA A 14 -10.50 -50.16 9.25
C ALA A 14 -10.03 -48.72 8.86
N TRP A 15 -8.81 -48.59 8.37
CA TRP A 15 -8.19 -47.34 7.93
C TRP A 15 -8.53 -46.90 6.49
N LYS A 16 -8.89 -47.81 5.58
CA LYS A 16 -9.13 -47.46 4.16
C LYS A 16 -10.41 -46.66 3.96
N GLY A 17 -11.48 -46.99 4.67
CA GLY A 17 -12.77 -46.29 4.57
C GLY A 17 -12.69 -44.80 4.95
N PRO A 18 -12.13 -44.45 6.12
CA PRO A 18 -11.94 -43.05 6.54
C PRO A 18 -11.06 -42.24 5.58
N ILE A 19 -9.99 -42.82 5.04
CA ILE A 19 -9.08 -42.13 4.11
C ILE A 19 -9.79 -41.77 2.79
N ILE A 20 -10.58 -42.70 2.24
CA ILE A 20 -11.37 -42.47 1.03
C ILE A 20 -12.46 -41.41 1.29
N GLY A 21 -13.11 -41.47 2.46
CA GLY A 21 -14.07 -40.46 2.89
C GLY A 21 -13.44 -39.08 3.04
N PHE A 22 -12.26 -39.00 3.63
CA PHE A 22 -11.50 -37.76 3.75
C PHE A 22 -11.10 -37.19 2.39
N TRP A 23 -10.63 -38.03 1.48
CA TRP A 23 -10.31 -37.63 0.10
C TRP A 23 -11.54 -37.06 -0.61
N PHE A 24 -12.68 -37.76 -0.55
CA PHE A 24 -13.95 -37.27 -1.11
C PHE A 24 -14.37 -35.93 -0.48
N SER A 25 -14.31 -35.82 0.84
CA SER A 25 -14.63 -34.58 1.56
C SER A 25 -13.70 -33.43 1.17
N PHE A 26 -12.41 -33.69 1.01
CA PHE A 26 -11.41 -32.69 0.63
C PHE A 26 -11.63 -32.20 -0.81
N VAL A 27 -11.76 -33.11 -1.79
CA VAL A 27 -11.99 -32.78 -3.21
C VAL A 27 -13.32 -32.06 -3.43
N THR A 28 -14.36 -32.45 -2.67
CA THR A 28 -15.66 -31.79 -2.70
C THR A 28 -15.60 -30.41 -2.05
N MET A 29 -14.93 -30.28 -0.89
CA MET A 29 -14.79 -29.01 -0.17
C MET A 29 -13.98 -27.99 -0.99
N THR A 30 -12.92 -28.44 -1.66
CA THR A 30 -12.07 -27.60 -2.53
C THR A 30 -12.69 -27.31 -3.89
N THR A 31 -13.90 -27.80 -4.16
CA THR A 31 -14.64 -27.65 -5.44
C THR A 31 -13.92 -28.24 -6.67
N ILE A 32 -12.85 -29.01 -6.46
CA ILE A 32 -12.10 -29.67 -7.55
C ILE A 32 -13.01 -30.68 -8.26
N GLY A 33 -13.75 -31.47 -7.47
CA GLY A 33 -14.83 -32.32 -7.97
C GLY A 33 -14.42 -33.31 -9.08
N TYR A 34 -13.36 -34.11 -8.85
CA TYR A 34 -12.88 -35.09 -9.85
C TYR A 34 -13.95 -36.09 -10.33
N GLY A 35 -14.99 -36.35 -9.52
CA GLY A 35 -16.07 -37.27 -9.88
C GLY A 35 -15.68 -38.76 -9.82
N ASP A 36 -14.52 -39.07 -9.25
CA ASP A 36 -14.02 -40.42 -8.97
C ASP A 36 -14.87 -41.16 -7.92
N LEU A 37 -15.38 -40.42 -6.93
CA LEU A 37 -16.22 -40.91 -5.85
C LEU A 37 -17.58 -40.22 -5.89
N THR A 38 -18.66 -41.00 -5.99
CA THR A 38 -20.02 -40.45 -6.09
C THR A 38 -20.97 -41.11 -5.08
N PRO A 39 -21.66 -40.34 -4.22
CA PRO A 39 -22.60 -40.89 -3.26
C PRO A 39 -23.83 -41.44 -3.99
N ARG A 40 -24.13 -42.74 -3.81
CA ARG A 40 -25.33 -43.34 -4.42
C ARG A 40 -26.55 -43.31 -3.49
N SER A 41 -26.34 -43.44 -2.19
CA SER A 41 -27.40 -43.40 -1.17
C SER A 41 -28.06 -42.02 -1.05
N PHE A 42 -29.38 -41.99 -0.83
CA PHE A 42 -30.15 -40.76 -0.64
C PHE A 42 -29.62 -39.90 0.52
N ILE A 43 -29.32 -40.53 1.67
CA ILE A 43 -28.76 -39.84 2.85
C ILE A 43 -27.36 -39.31 2.56
N ALA A 44 -26.53 -40.08 1.85
CA ALA A 44 -25.19 -39.65 1.49
C ALA A 44 -25.22 -38.41 0.57
N LYS A 45 -26.13 -38.38 -0.41
CA LYS A 45 -26.34 -37.22 -1.28
C LYS A 45 -26.74 -35.97 -0.50
N LEU A 46 -27.66 -36.10 0.46
CA LEU A 46 -28.10 -34.97 1.28
C LEU A 46 -26.93 -34.40 2.13
N ILE A 47 -26.13 -35.28 2.73
CA ILE A 47 -24.93 -34.88 3.50
C ILE A 47 -23.92 -34.19 2.59
N THR A 48 -23.69 -34.71 1.38
CA THR A 48 -22.79 -34.08 0.40
C THR A 48 -23.25 -32.68 -0.01
N ILE A 49 -24.55 -32.46 -0.20
CA ILE A 49 -25.08 -31.13 -0.52
C ILE A 49 -24.81 -30.14 0.61
N ILE A 50 -25.08 -30.52 1.86
CA ILE A 50 -24.80 -29.67 3.03
C ILE A 50 -23.30 -29.40 3.15
N TRP A 51 -22.47 -30.44 2.98
CA TRP A 51 -21.01 -30.32 3.00
C TRP A 51 -20.47 -29.39 1.92
N PHE A 52 -21.07 -29.41 0.73
CA PHE A 52 -20.70 -28.52 -0.37
C PHE A 52 -20.97 -27.05 -0.03
N ILE A 53 -22.12 -26.74 0.59
CA ILE A 53 -22.45 -25.37 1.03
C ILE A 53 -21.45 -24.88 2.07
N ILE A 54 -21.09 -25.72 3.04
CA ILE A 54 -20.07 -25.39 4.06
C ILE A 54 -18.71 -25.17 3.41
N GLY A 55 -18.32 -26.03 2.46
CA GLY A 55 -17.07 -25.89 1.72
C GLY A 55 -17.00 -24.58 0.95
N LEU A 56 -18.08 -24.16 0.28
CA LEU A 56 -18.14 -22.87 -0.39
C LEU A 56 -17.92 -21.70 0.58
N ALA A 57 -18.59 -21.71 1.74
CA ALA A 57 -18.40 -20.67 2.76
C ALA A 57 -16.94 -20.61 3.27
N LEU A 58 -16.32 -21.75 3.52
CA LEU A 58 -14.91 -21.83 3.95
C LEU A 58 -13.96 -21.30 2.87
N ASN A 59 -14.15 -21.66 1.60
CA ASN A 59 -13.34 -21.12 0.51
C ASN A 59 -13.48 -19.60 0.39
N SER A 60 -14.69 -19.06 0.53
CA SER A 60 -14.90 -17.60 0.52
C SER A 60 -14.13 -16.90 1.63
N ILE A 61 -14.11 -17.46 2.84
CA ILE A 61 -13.35 -16.91 3.98
C ILE A 61 -11.85 -16.95 3.69
N ILE A 62 -11.33 -18.09 3.19
CA ILE A 62 -9.91 -18.24 2.87
C ILE A 62 -9.48 -17.24 1.79
N ILE A 63 -10.25 -17.14 0.70
CA ILE A 63 -9.97 -16.18 -0.37
C ILE A 63 -10.03 -14.74 0.16
N GLY A 64 -11.05 -14.40 0.95
CA GLY A 64 -11.18 -13.08 1.56
C GLY A 64 -9.97 -12.72 2.43
N PHE A 65 -9.53 -13.65 3.26
CA PHE A 65 -8.35 -13.47 4.11
C PHE A 65 -7.08 -13.25 3.28
N ILE A 66 -6.86 -14.05 2.23
CA ILE A 66 -5.70 -13.89 1.33
C ILE A 66 -5.73 -12.52 0.66
N VAL A 67 -6.88 -12.12 0.11
CA VAL A 67 -7.05 -10.83 -0.55
C VAL A 67 -6.77 -9.69 0.41
N THR A 68 -7.36 -9.69 1.62
CA THR A 68 -7.13 -8.63 2.61
C THR A 68 -5.66 -8.49 3.00
N ASN A 69 -4.95 -9.61 3.20
CA ASN A 69 -3.52 -9.56 3.53
C ASN A 69 -2.69 -9.01 2.36
N ILE A 70 -2.96 -9.44 1.12
CA ILE A 70 -2.29 -8.91 -0.07
C ILE A 70 -2.56 -7.40 -0.18
N THR A 71 -3.82 -6.98 -0.08
CA THR A 71 -4.23 -5.58 -0.14
C THR A 71 -3.52 -4.75 0.93
N SER A 72 -3.34 -5.25 2.15
CA SER A 72 -2.62 -4.52 3.21
C SER A 72 -1.12 -4.33 2.95
N ILE A 73 -0.51 -5.21 2.14
CA ILE A 73 0.91 -5.11 1.74
C ILE A 73 1.07 -4.20 0.52
N THR A 74 0.09 -4.23 -0.38
CA THR A 74 0.11 -3.47 -1.64
C THR A 74 -0.29 -2.01 -1.45
N LEU A 75 -1.30 -1.73 -0.61
CA LEU A 75 -1.72 -0.35 -0.37
C LEU A 75 -0.64 0.40 0.42
N PRO A 76 -0.25 1.62 -0.03
CA PRO A 76 0.57 2.48 0.82
C PRO A 76 -0.22 2.73 2.10
N PRO A 77 0.35 2.50 3.29
CA PRO A 77 -0.36 2.77 4.53
C PRO A 77 -0.72 4.26 4.56
N ASP A 78 -1.94 4.59 4.99
CA ASP A 78 -2.32 5.96 5.28
C ASP A 78 -1.36 6.46 6.38
N PHE A 79 -0.39 7.27 6.00
CA PHE A 79 0.59 7.79 6.94
C PHE A 79 -0.04 8.91 7.76
N ILE A 80 -0.52 8.53 8.94
CA ILE A 80 -1.03 9.48 9.92
C ILE A 80 0.18 10.16 10.58
N MET A 81 0.30 11.47 10.40
CA MET A 81 1.37 12.26 11.05
C MET A 81 1.14 12.46 12.56
N TYR A 82 -0.10 12.29 13.03
CA TYR A 82 -0.48 12.46 14.43
C TYR A 82 0.32 11.53 15.35
N ASP A 83 0.94 12.10 16.39
CA ASP A 83 1.73 11.39 17.40
C ASP A 83 2.95 10.60 16.87
N THR A 84 3.36 10.86 15.62
CA THR A 84 4.54 10.22 15.01
C THR A 84 5.79 11.09 15.11
N GLU A 85 6.95 10.46 15.29
CA GLU A 85 8.25 11.14 15.25
C GLU A 85 8.61 11.51 13.81
N VAL A 86 8.57 12.81 13.52
CA VAL A 86 8.81 13.37 12.19
C VAL A 86 10.03 14.27 12.23
N ALA A 87 10.95 14.04 11.30
CA ALA A 87 12.05 14.95 11.02
C ALA A 87 11.62 15.99 9.97
N ALA A 88 11.77 17.27 10.30
CA ALA A 88 11.60 18.39 9.38
C ALA A 88 12.68 19.44 9.66
N LEU A 89 13.04 20.21 8.63
CA LEU A 89 14.05 21.28 8.78
C LEU A 89 13.54 22.39 9.71
N GLN A 90 14.37 22.83 10.63
CA GLN A 90 13.99 23.86 11.59
C GLN A 90 13.56 25.15 10.87
N ASN A 91 12.49 25.79 11.38
CA ASN A 91 11.88 27.00 10.81
C ASN A 91 11.31 26.87 9.40
N SER A 92 11.27 25.67 8.82
CA SER A 92 10.67 25.44 7.51
C SER A 92 9.13 25.44 7.56
N PHE A 93 8.50 25.47 6.39
CA PHE A 93 7.06 25.33 6.27
C PHE A 93 6.60 23.95 6.78
N GLU A 94 7.35 22.91 6.42
CA GLU A 94 7.13 21.51 6.77
C GLU A 94 7.17 21.31 8.29
N TYR A 95 8.13 21.93 8.98
CA TYR A 95 8.18 21.90 10.44
C TYR A 95 6.93 22.49 11.08
N LYS A 96 6.47 23.65 10.60
CA LYS A 96 5.23 24.29 11.11
C LYS A 96 3.99 23.47 10.76
N ALA A 97 3.94 22.89 9.57
CA ALA A 97 2.84 22.04 9.13
C ALA A 97 2.76 20.74 9.93
N ALA A 98 3.90 20.12 10.25
CA ALA A 98 3.97 18.93 11.10
C ALA A 98 3.51 19.22 12.54
N ILE A 99 3.91 20.35 13.12
CA ILE A 99 3.40 20.80 14.45
C ILE A 99 1.88 20.97 14.42
N ARG A 100 1.33 21.60 13.38
CA ARG A 100 -0.12 21.80 13.23
C ARG A 100 -0.90 20.48 13.13
N ARG A 101 -0.24 19.40 12.69
CA ARG A 101 -0.80 18.04 12.62
C ARG A 101 -0.50 17.20 13.88
N ASN A 102 0.00 17.83 14.95
CA ASN A 102 0.38 17.19 16.22
C ASN A 102 1.41 16.04 16.05
N ALA A 103 2.38 16.22 15.15
CA ALA A 103 3.53 15.34 15.08
C ALA A 103 4.54 15.63 16.22
N LYS A 104 5.38 14.65 16.56
CA LYS A 104 6.47 14.79 17.52
C LYS A 104 7.75 15.21 16.79
N LEU A 105 8.20 16.45 17.01
CA LEU A 105 9.44 16.99 16.48
C LEU A 105 10.43 17.27 17.61
N GLU A 106 10.94 16.22 18.24
CA GLU A 106 11.83 16.33 19.41
C GLU A 106 13.26 16.77 19.03
N ARG A 107 13.65 16.58 17.77
CA ARG A 107 15.01 16.82 17.26
C ARG A 107 15.05 18.05 16.36
N ASN A 108 16.06 18.89 16.57
CA ASN A 108 16.31 20.04 15.72
C ASN A 108 17.25 19.66 14.58
N TYR A 109 16.73 19.71 13.34
CA TYR A 109 17.50 19.42 12.14
C TYR A 109 17.77 20.70 11.34
N SER A 110 19.03 20.94 11.02
CA SER A 110 19.47 22.02 10.12
C SER A 110 19.79 21.53 8.70
N ASP A 111 20.01 20.23 8.53
CA ASP A 111 20.48 19.65 7.27
C ASP A 111 19.73 18.36 6.92
N ILE A 112 19.42 18.19 5.63
CA ILE A 112 18.65 17.05 5.10
C ILE A 112 19.41 15.73 5.27
N ASN A 113 20.74 15.72 5.11
CA ASN A 113 21.54 14.50 5.26
C ASN A 113 21.38 13.92 6.66
N THR A 114 21.39 14.77 7.69
CA THR A 114 21.22 14.33 9.09
C THR A 114 19.83 13.72 9.32
N MET A 115 18.80 14.29 8.69
CA MET A 115 17.43 13.76 8.74
C MET A 115 17.33 12.38 8.07
N LEU A 116 17.95 12.21 6.89
CA LEU A 116 17.95 10.94 6.17
C LEU A 116 18.77 9.85 6.91
N VAL A 117 19.88 10.22 7.55
CA VAL A 117 20.67 9.31 8.39
C VAL A 117 19.89 8.87 9.63
N ASP A 118 19.21 9.78 10.31
CA ASP A 118 18.38 9.43 11.47
C ASP A 118 17.14 8.60 11.06
N LEU A 119 16.60 8.81 9.86
CA LEU A 119 15.57 7.96 9.27
C LEU A 119 16.08 6.53 9.04
N GLN A 120 17.28 6.39 8.45
CA GLN A 120 17.91 5.08 8.24
C GLN A 120 18.22 4.37 9.57
N ALA A 121 18.57 5.14 10.61
CA ALA A 121 18.83 4.63 11.95
C ALA A 121 17.54 4.31 12.76
N ASN A 122 16.35 4.41 12.15
CA ASN A 122 15.05 4.23 12.82
C ASN A 122 14.85 5.13 14.05
N LYS A 123 15.50 6.31 14.10
CA LYS A 123 15.33 7.29 15.18
C LYS A 123 14.17 8.25 14.93
N VAL A 124 13.70 8.32 13.70
CA VAL A 124 12.49 9.03 13.28
C VAL A 124 11.72 8.11 12.36
N LYS A 125 10.38 8.16 12.42
CA LYS A 125 9.53 7.31 11.57
C LYS A 125 9.41 7.86 10.16
N MET A 126 9.49 9.18 10.02
CA MET A 126 9.27 9.87 8.75
C MET A 126 10.13 11.12 8.64
N VAL A 127 10.56 11.43 7.41
CA VAL A 127 11.11 12.73 7.02
C VAL A 127 10.05 13.48 6.22
N TYR A 128 9.70 14.69 6.64
CA TYR A 128 8.74 15.55 5.96
C TYR A 128 9.47 16.75 5.34
N ILE A 129 9.49 16.78 4.02
CA ILE A 129 10.28 17.73 3.21
C ILE A 129 9.62 17.93 1.84
N ASP A 130 9.82 19.11 1.25
CA ASP A 130 9.46 19.34 -0.15
C ASP A 130 10.16 18.35 -1.10
N ILE A 131 9.38 17.81 -2.02
CA ILE A 131 9.82 16.87 -3.05
C ILE A 131 10.92 17.45 -3.95
N TYR A 132 10.90 18.75 -4.24
CA TYR A 132 11.91 19.37 -5.09
C TYR A 132 13.28 19.48 -4.41
N SER A 133 13.32 19.61 -3.08
CA SER A 133 14.56 19.59 -2.32
C SER A 133 15.28 18.24 -2.37
N LEU A 134 14.59 17.17 -2.79
CA LEU A 134 15.16 15.83 -2.91
C LEU A 134 15.89 15.57 -4.23
N LEU A 135 15.77 16.47 -5.22
CA LEU A 135 16.41 16.30 -6.54
C LEU A 135 17.92 16.09 -6.45
N ASP A 136 18.59 16.82 -5.55
CA ASP A 136 20.03 16.73 -5.33
C ASP A 136 20.45 15.47 -4.54
N TYR A 137 19.48 14.78 -3.93
CA TYR A 137 19.70 13.65 -3.02
C TYR A 137 19.42 12.28 -3.66
N ASN A 138 19.08 12.22 -4.96
CA ASN A 138 18.76 10.94 -5.65
C ASN A 138 19.83 9.85 -5.44
N LYS A 139 21.12 10.20 -5.48
CA LYS A 139 22.23 9.24 -5.22
C LYS A 139 22.23 8.69 -3.80
N LEU A 140 21.85 9.51 -2.82
CA LEU A 140 21.76 9.10 -1.41
C LEU A 140 20.55 8.19 -1.19
N PHE A 141 19.42 8.46 -1.85
CA PHE A 141 18.25 7.59 -1.81
C PHE A 141 18.56 6.19 -2.31
N GLU A 142 19.25 6.07 -3.45
CA GLU A 142 19.69 4.77 -3.98
C GLU A 142 20.65 4.06 -3.01
N LYS A 143 21.65 4.77 -2.49
CA LYS A 143 22.64 4.22 -1.56
C LYS A 143 22.02 3.73 -0.25
N MET A 144 21.08 4.49 0.31
CA MET A 144 20.43 4.20 1.59
C MET A 144 19.18 3.32 1.42
N GLN A 145 18.83 2.93 0.18
CA GLN A 145 17.60 2.21 -0.17
C GLN A 145 16.32 2.89 0.34
N LEU A 146 16.35 4.22 0.45
CA LEU A 146 15.21 5.02 0.88
C LEU A 146 14.22 5.17 -0.27
N LYS A 147 12.94 5.25 0.07
CA LYS A 147 11.84 5.34 -0.90
C LYS A 147 10.87 6.43 -0.47
N LEU A 148 10.28 7.10 -1.46
CA LEU A 148 9.22 8.06 -1.23
C LEU A 148 7.94 7.32 -0.80
N ALA A 149 7.51 7.56 0.43
CA ALA A 149 6.39 6.85 1.05
C ALA A 149 5.02 7.40 0.60
N PHE A 150 4.87 8.72 0.62
CA PHE A 150 3.69 9.42 0.13
C PHE A 150 4.04 10.85 -0.28
N ILE A 151 3.17 11.45 -1.08
CA ILE A 151 3.20 12.87 -1.41
C ILE A 151 1.99 13.52 -0.75
N ASP A 152 2.24 14.51 0.10
CA ASP A 152 1.18 15.30 0.70
C ASP A 152 0.53 16.19 -0.36
N SER A 153 -0.78 16.07 -0.55
CA SER A 153 -1.53 16.79 -1.58
C SER A 153 -1.89 18.22 -1.19
N THR A 154 -1.26 18.77 -0.15
CA THR A 154 -1.40 20.17 0.20
C THR A 154 -1.13 21.03 -1.03
N ASN A 155 -2.09 21.87 -1.39
CA ASN A 155 -1.99 22.75 -2.56
C ASN A 155 -1.02 23.90 -2.28
N THR A 156 0.27 23.57 -2.22
CA THR A 156 1.37 24.50 -2.00
C THR A 156 1.88 24.97 -3.36
N GLY A 157 1.92 26.28 -3.55
CA GLY A 157 2.49 26.91 -4.73
C GLY A 157 3.70 27.76 -4.34
N TYR A 158 4.69 27.77 -5.21
CA TYR A 158 5.76 28.76 -5.13
C TYR A 158 5.26 30.10 -5.65
N GLY A 159 5.56 31.18 -4.93
CA GLY A 159 5.09 32.52 -5.26
C GLY A 159 6.13 33.57 -4.92
N ILE A 160 5.99 34.72 -5.57
CA ILE A 160 6.82 35.90 -5.30
C ILE A 160 6.00 36.85 -4.42
N VAL A 161 6.58 37.28 -3.31
CA VAL A 161 5.97 38.28 -2.43
C VAL A 161 6.52 39.65 -2.81
N LEU A 162 5.64 40.55 -3.23
CA LEU A 162 5.97 41.94 -3.55
C LEU A 162 5.51 42.85 -2.41
N SER A 163 6.28 43.89 -2.08
CA SER A 163 5.98 44.80 -0.97
C SER A 163 6.47 46.22 -1.26
N GLY A 164 5.74 47.23 -0.79
CA GLY A 164 6.10 48.63 -0.99
C GLY A 164 6.09 49.00 -2.48
N SER A 165 7.14 49.69 -2.92
CA SER A 165 7.25 50.20 -4.30
C SER A 165 7.29 49.11 -5.38
N THR A 166 7.61 47.85 -5.05
CA THR A 166 7.63 46.74 -6.02
C THR A 166 6.24 46.21 -6.36
N THR A 167 5.20 46.61 -5.63
CA THR A 167 3.80 46.25 -5.95
C THR A 167 3.36 46.78 -7.31
N ALA A 168 3.98 47.87 -7.79
CA ALA A 168 3.75 48.41 -9.13
C ALA A 168 4.13 47.41 -10.25
N LEU A 169 5.06 46.47 -9.98
CA LEU A 169 5.49 45.45 -10.96
C LEU A 169 4.52 44.26 -11.07
N LEU A 170 3.46 44.22 -10.25
CA LEU A 170 2.54 43.08 -10.22
C LEU A 170 1.86 42.86 -11.58
N SER A 171 1.50 43.92 -12.29
CA SER A 171 0.90 43.82 -13.64
C SER A 171 1.86 43.17 -14.63
N ASP A 172 3.13 43.55 -14.56
CA ASP A 172 4.17 43.11 -15.48
C ASP A 172 4.52 41.65 -15.23
N PHE A 173 4.67 41.27 -13.96
CA PHE A 173 4.85 39.86 -13.58
C PHE A 173 3.67 39.00 -14.01
N LYS A 174 2.43 39.47 -13.81
CA LYS A 174 1.23 38.71 -14.22
C LYS A 174 1.18 38.53 -15.74
N SER A 175 1.51 39.58 -16.49
CA SER A 175 1.61 39.52 -17.96
C SER A 175 2.68 38.53 -18.41
N PHE A 176 3.87 38.59 -17.79
CA PHE A 176 4.99 37.68 -18.08
C PHE A 176 4.64 36.21 -17.81
N ILE A 177 4.04 35.90 -16.67
CA ILE A 177 3.65 34.52 -16.33
C ILE A 177 2.59 33.99 -17.31
N ASN A 178 1.64 34.83 -17.72
CA ASN A 178 0.65 34.45 -18.72
C ASN A 178 1.29 34.16 -20.09
N ASP A 179 2.22 35.02 -20.55
CA ASP A 179 2.92 34.84 -21.82
C ASP A 179 3.84 33.60 -21.82
N LYS A 180 4.51 33.32 -20.69
CA LYS A 180 5.45 32.20 -20.56
C LYS A 180 4.86 30.92 -19.96
N CYS A 181 3.55 30.86 -19.76
CA CYS A 181 2.87 29.73 -19.12
C CYS A 181 3.26 28.37 -19.72
N ALA A 182 3.25 28.25 -21.05
CA ALA A 182 3.63 27.01 -21.73
C ALA A 182 5.09 26.58 -21.46
N THR A 183 6.01 27.54 -21.39
CA THR A 183 7.43 27.27 -21.12
C THR A 183 7.63 26.83 -19.67
N ILE A 184 6.97 27.52 -18.73
CA ILE A 184 6.99 27.19 -17.31
C ILE A 184 6.42 25.79 -17.08
N MET A 185 5.31 25.45 -17.74
CA MET A 185 4.68 24.14 -17.60
C MET A 185 5.57 23.01 -18.14
N LYS A 186 6.24 23.24 -19.28
CA LYS A 186 7.23 22.29 -19.83
C LYS A 186 8.44 22.11 -18.89
N PHE A 187 8.91 23.18 -18.27
CA PHE A 187 9.96 23.11 -17.26
C PHE A 187 9.52 22.30 -16.03
N ALA A 188 8.32 22.56 -15.51
CA ALA A 188 7.74 21.81 -14.38
C ALA A 188 7.61 20.30 -14.70
N GLN A 189 7.12 19.95 -15.89
CA GLN A 189 7.06 18.55 -16.35
C GLN A 189 8.45 17.89 -16.41
N THR A 190 9.47 18.65 -16.83
CA THR A 190 10.85 18.16 -16.89
C THR A 190 11.44 17.92 -15.50
N LEU A 191 11.05 18.70 -14.49
CA LEU A 191 11.45 18.43 -13.11
C LEU A 191 10.73 17.19 -12.58
N GLN A 192 9.45 17.03 -12.89
CA GLN A 192 8.65 15.90 -12.43
C GLN A 192 9.23 14.55 -12.87
N THR A 193 9.81 14.45 -14.07
CA THR A 193 10.45 13.22 -14.57
C THR A 193 11.78 12.89 -13.87
N ARG A 194 12.38 13.85 -13.15
CA ARG A 194 13.63 13.66 -12.39
C ARG A 194 13.40 13.34 -10.91
N LEU A 195 12.16 13.48 -10.43
CA LEU A 195 11.82 13.18 -9.05
C LEU A 195 11.86 11.66 -8.82
N PRO A 196 12.25 11.21 -7.61
CA PRO A 196 12.17 9.81 -7.26
C PRO A 196 10.73 9.33 -7.36
N ILE A 197 10.53 8.22 -8.08
CA ILE A 197 9.20 7.66 -8.33
C ILE A 197 8.59 7.21 -7.01
N VAL A 198 7.38 7.69 -6.69
CA VAL A 198 6.55 7.13 -5.61
C VAL A 198 6.27 5.68 -5.99
N MET A 199 6.61 4.74 -5.10
CA MET A 199 6.25 3.35 -5.35
C MET A 199 4.72 3.21 -5.26
N HIS A 200 4.04 3.17 -6.40
CA HIS A 200 2.97 2.22 -6.56
C HIS A 200 3.63 0.85 -6.68
N LYS A 201 3.81 0.14 -5.56
CA LYS A 201 4.09 -1.30 -5.65
C LYS A 201 2.87 -1.93 -6.32
N HIS A 202 3.10 -2.61 -7.44
CA HIS A 202 2.16 -3.60 -7.98
C HIS A 202 1.77 -4.61 -6.91
#